data_AF-A0AAV6TIE4-F1
#
_entry.id   AF-A0AAV6TIE4-F1
#
_cell.length_a   1.000
_cell.length_b   1.000
_cell.length_c   1.000
_cell.angle_alpha   90.00
_cell.angle_beta   90.00
_cell.angle_gamma   90.00
#
_symmetry.space_group_name_H-M   'P 1'
#
loop_
_entity.id
_entity.type
_entity.pdbx_description
1 polymer ?
#
loop_
_entity_poly.entity_id
_entity_poly.type
_entity_poly.pdbx_seq_one_letter_code
_entity_poly.pdbx_strand_id
1 'polypeptide(L)'
;MDGTAVWGMWKKQTPEEHELSNCNFYAYRLAVRRDSLLHASGKLFQQTLLMLYVKTEGSRLNYLRQNQKDLRVELYQGFLMLYKPRQECKEEGRKN
;
A
#
# COMPACT_ATOMS: atom_id res chain seq x y z
N MET A 1 4.20 14.38 24.16
CA MET A 1 3.55 14.51 22.84
C MET A 1 4.33 13.60 21.91
N ASP A 2 3.89 12.35 21.81
CA ASP A 2 4.78 11.28 21.36
C ASP A 2 4.22 10.78 20.01
N GLY A 3 4.90 11.17 18.92
CA GLY A 3 4.45 11.04 17.53
C GLY A 3 4.44 9.62 16.95
N THR A 4 4.16 8.59 17.75
CA THR A 4 4.18 7.18 17.32
C THR A 4 2.82 6.60 16.95
N ALA A 5 1.72 7.36 17.11
CA ALA A 5 0.37 6.82 17.01
C ALA A 5 -0.30 6.88 15.61
N VAL A 6 0.38 7.31 14.54
CA VAL A 6 -0.28 7.58 13.24
C VAL A 6 -0.32 6.38 12.29
N TRP A 7 0.62 5.42 12.41
CA TRP A 7 0.82 4.41 11.35
C TRP A 7 0.00 3.12 11.51
N GLY A 8 -0.72 2.92 12.63
CA GLY A 8 -1.38 1.64 12.94
C GLY A 8 -2.91 1.65 13.04
N MET A 9 -3.56 2.82 12.96
CA MET A 9 -4.91 3.00 13.51
C MET A 9 -6.09 2.59 12.59
N TRP A 10 -5.82 2.12 11.36
CA TRP A 10 -6.86 1.79 10.37
C TRP A 10 -6.94 0.32 9.97
N LYS A 11 -6.17 -0.57 10.62
CA LYS A 11 -6.29 -2.02 10.39
C LYS A 11 -7.34 -2.59 11.35
N LYS A 12 -8.53 -2.91 10.85
CA LYS A 12 -9.46 -3.78 11.58
C LYS A 12 -8.86 -5.18 11.62
N GLN A 13 -8.52 -5.68 12.81
CA GLN A 13 -8.08 -7.06 13.00
C GLN A 13 -9.31 -7.97 13.01
N THR A 14 -9.43 -8.85 12.02
CA THR A 14 -10.35 -9.99 12.09
C THR A 14 -9.63 -11.16 12.79
N PRO A 15 -10.34 -11.97 13.58
CA PRO A 15 -9.73 -12.99 14.46
C PRO A 15 -9.01 -14.16 13.73
N GLU A 16 -9.07 -14.22 12.39
CA GLU A 16 -8.54 -15.34 11.59
C GLU A 16 -7.09 -15.13 11.08
N GLU A 17 -6.47 -13.95 11.22
CA GLU A 17 -5.13 -13.70 10.68
C GLU A 17 -4.01 -14.03 11.68
N HIS A 18 -3.67 -15.31 11.78
CA HIS A 18 -2.38 -15.74 12.35
C HIS A 18 -1.21 -15.64 11.34
N GLU A 19 -1.46 -15.03 10.17
CA GLU A 19 -0.43 -14.80 9.15
C GLU A 19 0.25 -13.44 9.35
N LEU A 20 1.51 -13.48 9.76
CA LEU A 20 2.37 -12.30 9.83
C LEU A 20 2.61 -11.77 8.42
N SER A 21 1.89 -10.70 8.05
CA SER A 21 2.19 -9.95 6.82
C SER A 21 3.65 -9.47 6.83
N ASN A 22 4.34 -9.61 5.69
CA ASN A 22 5.74 -9.20 5.53
C ASN A 22 5.98 -7.77 6.04
N CYS A 23 5.08 -6.83 5.75
CA CYS A 23 5.19 -5.44 6.21
C CYS A 23 5.18 -5.32 7.74
N ASN A 24 4.34 -6.08 8.44
CA ASN A 24 4.28 -6.09 9.89
C ASN A 24 5.58 -6.63 10.50
N PHE A 25 6.10 -7.72 9.93
CA PHE A 25 7.37 -8.31 10.34
C PHE A 25 8.54 -7.34 10.14
N TYR A 26 8.56 -6.63 9.01
CA TYR A 26 9.59 -5.65 8.69
C TYR A 26 9.53 -4.41 9.57
N ALA A 27 8.34 -3.87 9.82
CA ALA A 27 8.14 -2.78 10.77
C ALA A 27 8.61 -3.16 12.18
N TYR A 28 8.28 -4.38 12.63
CA TYR A 28 8.75 -4.92 13.90
C TYR A 28 10.28 -4.99 13.96
N ARG A 29 10.93 -5.42 12.87
CA ARG A 29 12.38 -5.59 12.80
C ARG A 29 13.15 -4.27 12.68
N LEU A 30 12.53 -3.23 12.12
CA LEU A 30 13.12 -1.88 12.00
C LEU A 30 12.85 -0.98 13.21
N ALA A 31 11.92 -1.35 14.09
CA ALA A 31 11.61 -0.57 15.28
C ALA A 31 12.85 -0.39 16.17
N VAL A 32 13.15 0.86 16.53
CA VAL A 32 14.28 1.22 17.42
C VAL A 32 14.00 0.71 18.83
N ARG A 33 14.92 -0.09 19.38
CA ARG A 33 14.83 -0.66 20.74
C ARG A 33 16.21 -0.64 21.40
N ARG A 34 16.24 -0.64 22.75
CA ARG A 34 17.49 -0.59 23.52
C ARG A 34 18.46 -1.74 23.15
N ASP A 35 17.93 -2.92 22.87
CA ASP A 35 18.73 -4.12 22.59
C ASP A 35 18.75 -4.52 21.10
N SER A 36 18.53 -3.55 20.21
CA SER A 36 18.48 -3.83 18.77
C SER A 36 19.88 -3.93 18.16
N LEU A 37 20.42 -5.16 18.11
CA LEU A 37 21.70 -5.49 17.45
C LEU A 37 21.75 -4.98 16.00
N LEU A 38 20.59 -4.96 15.33
CA LEU A 38 20.45 -4.49 13.96
C LEU A 38 20.86 -3.02 13.83
N HIS A 39 20.42 -2.15 14.75
CA HIS A 39 20.69 -0.71 14.71
C HIS A 39 22.11 -0.37 15.16
N ALA A 40 22.74 -1.23 15.96
CA ALA A 40 24.15 -1.09 16.35
C ALA A 40 25.14 -1.45 15.22
N SER A 41 24.68 -2.13 14.16
CA SER A 41 25.54 -2.76 13.15
C SER A 41 26.00 -1.83 11.99
N GLY A 42 25.64 -0.54 12.02
CA GLY A 42 26.17 0.49 11.10
C GLY A 42 25.98 0.16 9.62
N LYS A 43 27.06 -0.22 8.92
CA LYS A 43 27.02 -0.56 7.47
C LYS A 43 26.11 -1.77 7.17
N LEU A 44 26.09 -2.75 8.06
CA LEU A 44 25.24 -3.94 7.90
C LEU A 44 23.75 -3.59 8.05
N PHE A 45 23.43 -2.58 8.87
CA PHE A 45 22.07 -2.04 8.98
C PHE A 45 21.60 -1.44 7.66
N GLN A 46 22.45 -0.64 7.00
CA GLN A 46 22.14 -0.05 5.70
C GLN A 46 21.90 -1.12 4.63
N GLN A 47 22.73 -2.17 4.60
CA GLN A 47 22.52 -3.31 3.70
C GLN A 47 21.21 -4.05 4.00
N THR A 48 20.85 -4.16 5.28
CA THR A 48 19.59 -4.79 5.69
C THR A 48 18.38 -3.98 5.24
N LEU A 49 18.42 -2.65 5.38
CA LEU A 49 17.38 -1.75 4.87
C LEU A 49 17.20 -1.87 3.35
N LEU A 50 18.30 -1.89 2.60
CA LEU A 50 18.27 -2.05 1.15
C LEU A 50 17.68 -3.41 0.74
N MET A 51 18.14 -4.49 1.37
CA MET A 51 17.64 -5.85 1.08
C MET A 51 16.14 -5.95 1.36
N LEU A 52 15.68 -5.33 2.45
CA LEU A 52 14.28 -5.24 2.81
C LEU A 52 13.47 -4.49 1.74
N TYR A 53 13.93 -3.30 1.34
CA TYR A 53 13.27 -2.52 0.30
C TYR A 53 13.15 -3.30 -1.02
N VAL A 54 14.23 -3.95 -1.46
CA VAL A 54 14.23 -4.76 -2.70
C VAL A 54 13.21 -5.89 -2.62
N LYS A 55 13.07 -6.55 -1.46
CA LYS A 55 12.06 -7.60 -1.26
C LYS A 55 10.64 -7.04 -1.35
N THR A 56 10.37 -5.93 -0.67
CA THR A 56 9.06 -5.28 -0.69
C THR A 56 8.69 -4.81 -2.11
N GLU A 57 9.63 -4.21 -2.82
CA GLU A 57 9.43 -3.81 -4.22
C GLU A 57 9.26 -4.98 -5.16
N GLY A 58 10.00 -6.07 -4.95
CA GLY A 58 9.80 -7.31 -5.70
C GLY A 58 8.38 -7.85 -5.56
N SER A 59 7.85 -7.89 -4.33
CA SER A 59 6.46 -8.28 -4.07
C SER A 59 5.46 -7.32 -4.73
N ARG A 60 5.71 -6.00 -4.69
CA ARG A 60 4.85 -4.98 -5.31
C ARG A 60 4.81 -5.12 -6.83
N LEU A 61 5.97 -5.25 -7.47
CA LEU A 61 6.08 -5.46 -8.93
C LEU A 61 5.41 -6.75 -9.36
N ASN A 62 5.57 -7.81 -8.56
CA ASN A 62 4.90 -9.08 -8.81
C ASN A 62 3.37 -8.94 -8.74
N TYR A 63 2.84 -8.20 -7.75
CA TYR A 63 1.43 -7.89 -7.68
C TYR A 63 0.94 -7.12 -8.92
N LEU A 64 1.65 -6.07 -9.34
CA LEU A 64 1.31 -5.30 -10.53
C LEU A 64 1.31 -6.16 -11.80
N ARG A 65 2.28 -7.08 -11.92
CA ARG A 65 2.37 -8.02 -13.05
C ARG A 65 1.20 -9.00 -13.08
N GLN A 66 0.78 -9.52 -11.93
CA GLN A 66 -0.29 -10.51 -11.85
C GLN A 66 -1.68 -9.88 -12.02
N ASN A 67 -1.90 -8.67 -11.50
CA ASN A 67 -3.20 -8.00 -11.49
C ASN A 67 -3.36 -6.98 -12.63
N GLN A 68 -2.50 -7.05 -13.65
CA GLN A 68 -2.44 -6.04 -14.70
C GLN A 68 -3.76 -5.92 -15.49
N LYS A 69 -4.53 -7.00 -15.62
CA LYS A 69 -5.83 -6.98 -16.31
C LYS A 69 -6.86 -6.17 -15.53
N ASP A 70 -6.96 -6.43 -14.24
CA ASP A 70 -7.94 -5.77 -13.37
C ASP A 70 -7.62 -4.28 -13.21
N LEU A 71 -6.33 -3.96 -13.03
CA LEU A 71 -5.85 -2.58 -12.99
C LEU A 71 -6.14 -1.81 -14.29
N ARG A 72 -6.04 -2.46 -15.45
CA ARG A 72 -6.39 -1.85 -16.74
C ARG A 72 -7.90 -1.61 -16.85
N VAL A 73 -8.72 -2.55 -16.40
CA VAL A 73 -10.18 -2.42 -16.43
C VAL A 73 -10.64 -1.27 -15.54
N GLU A 74 -10.11 -1.17 -14.32
CA GLU A 74 -10.39 -0.08 -13.39
C GLU A 74 -10.02 1.29 -14.00
N LEU A 75 -8.85 1.38 -14.63
CA LEU A 75 -8.41 2.60 -15.32
C LEU A 75 -9.40 3.01 -16.41
N TYR A 76 -9.83 2.08 -17.28
CA TYR A 76 -10.79 2.38 -18.34
C TYR A 76 -12.17 2.75 -17.81
N GLN A 77 -12.65 2.11 -16.74
CA GLN A 77 -13.90 2.48 -16.10
C GLN A 77 -13.83 3.90 -15.52
N GLY A 78 -12.72 4.25 -14.86
CA GLY A 78 -12.47 5.60 -14.37
C GLY A 78 -12.45 6.63 -15.50
N PHE A 79 -11.76 6.33 -16.61
CA PHE A 79 -11.78 7.19 -17.80
C PHE A 79 -13.16 7.33 -18.41
N LEU A 80 -13.91 6.24 -18.55
CA LEU A 80 -15.27 6.27 -19.09
C LEU A 80 -16.21 7.11 -18.22
N MET A 81 -16.07 6.99 -16.89
CA MET A 81 -16.83 7.78 -15.92
C MET A 81 -16.47 9.27 -15.98
N LEU A 82 -15.18 9.61 -16.12
CA LEU A 82 -14.70 10.99 -16.30
C LEU A 82 -15.04 11.59 -17.66
N TYR A 83 -15.22 10.77 -18.69
CA TYR A 83 -15.66 11.21 -20.02
C TYR A 83 -17.18 11.33 -20.11
N LYS A 84 -17.93 10.66 -19.22
CA LYS A 84 -19.37 10.87 -19.02
C LYS A 84 -19.70 12.02 -18.05
N PRO A 85 -19.35 13.27 -18.35
CA PRO A 85 -20.15 14.40 -17.87
C PRO A 85 -20.61 15.32 -19.01
N ARG A 86 -21.92 15.65 -18.98
CA ARG A 86 -22.65 16.67 -19.77
C ARG A 86 -23.32 16.25 -21.09
N GLN A 87 -23.83 15.02 -21.22
CA GLN A 87 -24.87 14.74 -22.23
C GLN A 87 -26.26 14.58 -21.57
N GLU A 88 -26.31 13.97 -20.39
CA GLU A 88 -27.55 13.82 -19.61
C GLU A 88 -28.17 15.18 -19.23
N CYS A 89 -27.37 16.21 -18.89
CA CYS A 89 -27.89 17.57 -18.63
C CYS A 89 -28.47 18.30 -19.86
N LYS A 90 -28.26 17.83 -21.10
CA LYS A 90 -28.81 18.49 -22.30
C LYS A 90 -30.14 17.89 -22.76
N GLU A 91 -30.46 16.67 -22.36
CA GLU A 91 -31.70 16.00 -22.78
C GLU A 91 -32.88 16.27 -21.84
N GLU A 92 -32.60 16.67 -20.59
CA GLU A 92 -33.61 17.01 -19.58
C GLU A 92 -34.22 18.42 -19.78
N GLY A 93 -33.64 19.25 -20.65
CA GLY A 93 -34.17 20.57 -21.03
C GLY A 93 -34.98 20.62 -22.34
N ARG A 94 -35.19 19.48 -23.02
CA ARG A 94 -36.00 19.39 -24.26
C ARG A 94 -37.39 18.79 -24.02
N LYS A 95 -37.68 18.38 -22.79
CA LYS A 95 -38.98 17.88 -22.35
C LYS A 95 -39.64 18.89 -21.42
N ASN A 96 -39.92 20.09 -21.90
CA ASN A 96 -40.88 21.04 -21.34
C ASN A 96 -41.37 21.96 -22.46
#